data_AF-A0A7S3F3W3-F1
#
_entry.id   AF-A0A7S3F3W3-F1
#
_cell.length_a   1.000
_cell.length_b   1.000
_cell.length_c   1.000
_cell.angle_alpha   90.00
_cell.angle_beta   90.00
_cell.angle_gamma   90.00
#
_symmetry.space_group_name_H-M   'P 1'
#
loop_
_entity.id
_entity.type
_entity.pdbx_description
1 polymer ?
#
loop_
_entity_poly.entity_id
_entity_poly.type
_entity_poly.pdbx_seq_one_letter_code
_entity_poly.pdbx_strand_id
1 'polypeptide(L)'
;FDASTVGALYGQASDDHSRWLGLWSKMDLAHVFGFPLWEEEVFKLLQAAFGELTSIYDYYAGSKPGSGGQSDETMQQSELVDFALDVGLVTEEFPLGRVLAIFDQINERDARHDRDLELHEFLNLLVVVAFHRANPRFGEQPTPKAKPLVEVPRSLKQLLSAQVLRTES
;
A
#
# COMPACT_ATOMS: atom_id res chain seq x y z
N PHE A 1 13.75 -7.40 -10.73
CA PHE A 1 14.34 -8.12 -9.59
C PHE A 1 13.62 -9.46 -9.46
N ASP A 2 14.27 -10.54 -9.00
CA ASP A 2 13.62 -11.86 -8.89
C ASP A 2 13.23 -12.16 -7.44
N ALA A 3 11.99 -11.81 -7.09
CA ALA A 3 11.42 -11.98 -5.76
C ALA A 3 11.42 -13.44 -5.28
N SER A 4 11.33 -14.41 -6.20
CA SER A 4 11.26 -15.84 -5.85
C SER A 4 12.55 -16.38 -5.23
N THR A 5 13.66 -15.65 -5.38
CA THR A 5 14.97 -16.00 -4.83
C THR A 5 15.23 -15.42 -3.43
N VAL A 6 14.36 -14.51 -2.96
CA VAL A 6 14.51 -13.89 -1.64
C VAL A 6 13.95 -14.82 -0.58
N GLY A 7 14.76 -15.14 0.43
CA GLY A 7 14.34 -15.98 1.54
C GLY A 7 13.53 -15.25 2.62
N ALA A 8 13.03 -16.02 3.58
CA ALA A 8 12.34 -15.50 4.76
C ALA A 8 13.27 -14.61 5.60
N LEU A 9 12.69 -13.57 6.21
CA LEU A 9 13.40 -12.74 7.19
C LEU A 9 13.62 -13.51 8.49
N TYR A 10 14.60 -13.09 9.30
CA TYR A 10 14.81 -13.66 10.63
C TYR A 10 13.55 -13.49 11.49
N GLY A 11 12.99 -14.59 11.98
CA GLY A 11 11.74 -14.59 12.76
C GLY A 11 10.45 -14.60 11.94
N GLN A 12 10.52 -14.49 10.60
CA GLN A 12 9.35 -14.67 9.75
C GLN A 12 9.01 -16.16 9.61
N ALA A 13 7.75 -16.53 9.86
CA ALA A 13 7.29 -17.90 9.66
C ALA A 13 7.35 -18.31 8.18
N SER A 14 7.62 -19.58 7.89
CA SER A 14 7.72 -20.10 6.51
C SER A 14 6.42 -19.91 5.73
N ASP A 15 5.28 -20.07 6.39
CA ASP A 15 3.96 -19.90 5.78
C ASP A 15 3.69 -18.42 5.47
N ASP A 16 4.07 -17.50 6.37
CA ASP A 16 3.96 -16.05 6.12
C ASP A 16 4.83 -15.60 4.96
N HIS A 17 6.05 -16.13 4.87
CA HIS A 17 6.94 -15.86 3.74
C HIS A 17 6.37 -16.39 2.42
N SER A 18 5.81 -17.61 2.42
CA SER A 18 5.18 -18.18 1.23
C SER A 18 3.94 -17.38 0.80
N ARG A 19 3.12 -16.93 1.76
CA ARG A 19 1.98 -16.04 1.51
C ARG A 19 2.44 -14.70 0.95
N TRP A 20 3.52 -14.12 1.48
CA TRP A 20 4.11 -12.88 0.96
C TRP A 20 4.54 -13.02 -0.50
N LEU A 21 5.27 -14.09 -0.86
CA LEU A 21 5.69 -14.32 -2.25
C LEU A 21 4.49 -14.49 -3.19
N GLY A 22 3.48 -15.25 -2.76
CA GLY A 22 2.24 -15.41 -3.51
C GLY A 22 1.52 -14.08 -3.73
N LEU A 23 1.48 -13.23 -2.70
CA LEU A 23 0.85 -11.91 -2.76
C LEU A 23 1.62 -10.94 -3.65
N TRP A 24 2.95 -10.88 -3.51
CA TRP A 24 3.80 -10.03 -4.34
C TRP A 24 3.64 -10.34 -5.83
N SER A 25 3.49 -11.62 -6.18
CA SER A 25 3.31 -12.04 -7.58
C SER A 25 2.04 -11.49 -8.24
N LYS A 26 1.05 -11.06 -7.44
CA LYS A 26 -0.19 -10.43 -7.91
C LYS A 26 -0.13 -8.89 -7.98
N MET A 27 0.85 -8.26 -7.35
CA MET A 27 0.95 -6.80 -7.30
C MET A 27 1.31 -6.23 -8.69
N ASP A 28 0.57 -5.20 -9.16
CA ASP A 28 0.91 -4.43 -10.36
C ASP A 28 1.46 -3.05 -9.98
N LEU A 29 2.79 -2.94 -10.01
CA LEU A 29 3.53 -1.70 -9.72
C LEU A 29 4.26 -1.15 -10.95
N ALA A 30 4.11 -1.77 -12.13
CA ALA A 30 4.88 -1.40 -13.32
C ALA A 30 4.57 0.02 -13.83
N HIS A 31 3.39 0.54 -13.46
CA HIS A 31 2.94 1.89 -13.79
C HIS A 31 3.48 2.97 -12.85
N VAL A 32 4.07 2.60 -11.72
CA VAL A 32 4.56 3.56 -10.71
C VAL A 32 5.91 4.12 -11.14
N PHE A 33 6.09 5.44 -10.99
CA PHE A 33 7.27 6.16 -11.47
C PHE A 33 8.58 5.53 -10.97
N GLY A 34 9.50 5.28 -11.89
CA GLY A 34 10.83 4.73 -11.60
C GLY A 34 10.91 3.20 -11.52
N PHE A 35 9.80 2.47 -11.69
CA PHE A 35 9.84 1.02 -11.81
C PHE A 35 10.71 0.58 -13.03
N PRO A 36 11.53 -0.49 -12.94
CA PRO A 36 11.77 -1.40 -11.81
C PRO A 36 12.96 -1.00 -10.92
N LEU A 37 13.49 0.22 -10.99
CA LEU A 37 14.74 0.60 -10.33
C LEU A 37 14.71 0.40 -8.80
N TRP A 38 13.55 0.60 -8.19
CA TRP A 38 13.35 0.52 -6.74
C TRP A 38 12.63 -0.75 -6.28
N GLU A 39 12.30 -1.66 -7.20
CA GLU A 39 11.43 -2.82 -6.97
C GLU A 39 11.90 -3.66 -5.76
N GLU A 40 13.19 -3.95 -5.69
CA GLU A 40 13.81 -4.73 -4.60
C GLU A 40 13.65 -4.05 -3.23
N GLU A 41 13.80 -2.73 -3.16
CA GLU A 41 13.70 -2.00 -1.90
C GLU A 41 12.26 -1.96 -1.39
N VAL A 42 11.29 -1.75 -2.29
CA VAL A 42 9.86 -1.81 -1.94
C VAL A 42 9.44 -3.22 -1.53
N PHE A 43 9.92 -4.25 -2.23
CA PHE A 43 9.71 -5.65 -1.83
C PHE A 43 10.16 -5.87 -0.38
N LYS A 44 11.39 -5.46 -0.04
CA LYS A 44 11.96 -5.65 1.30
C LYS A 44 11.20 -4.86 2.37
N LEU A 45 10.79 -3.63 2.07
CA LEU A 45 10.01 -2.80 3.01
C LEU A 45 8.65 -3.43 3.32
N LEU A 46 7.93 -3.90 2.30
CA LEU A 46 6.64 -4.55 2.48
C LEU A 46 6.77 -5.92 3.11
N GLN A 47 7.77 -6.73 2.76
CA GLN A 47 8.04 -8.02 3.40
C GLN A 47 8.27 -7.84 4.91
N ALA A 48 9.06 -6.84 5.30
CA ALA A 48 9.36 -6.57 6.70
C ALA A 48 8.11 -6.12 7.49
N ALA A 49 7.15 -5.46 6.83
CA ALA A 49 5.91 -4.99 7.43
C ALA A 49 4.72 -5.95 7.21
N PHE A 50 4.92 -7.08 6.56
CA PHE A 50 3.83 -7.85 5.96
C PHE A 50 2.78 -8.34 6.97
N GLY A 51 3.22 -8.88 8.11
CA GLY A 51 2.31 -9.39 9.14
C GLY A 51 1.44 -8.30 9.78
N GLU A 52 2.03 -7.13 10.03
CA GLU A 52 1.31 -5.98 10.60
C GLU A 52 0.38 -5.35 9.58
N LEU A 53 0.81 -5.17 8.32
CA LEU A 53 -0.03 -4.69 7.23
C LEU A 53 -1.22 -5.61 6.96
N THR A 54 -1.02 -6.92 7.05
CA THR A 54 -2.11 -7.91 6.95
C THR A 54 -3.11 -7.70 8.09
N SER A 55 -2.63 -7.55 9.32
CA SER A 55 -3.49 -7.35 10.50
C SER A 55 -4.29 -6.04 10.42
N ILE A 56 -3.68 -4.97 9.90
CA ILE A 56 -4.35 -3.68 9.65
C ILE A 56 -5.42 -3.84 8.57
N TYR A 57 -5.09 -4.50 7.46
CA TYR A 57 -6.06 -4.75 6.40
C TYR A 57 -7.26 -5.55 6.93
N ASP A 58 -7.01 -6.66 7.63
CA ASP A 58 -8.07 -7.52 8.18
C ASP A 58 -8.97 -6.75 9.16
N TYR A 59 -8.39 -5.85 9.96
CA TYR A 59 -9.16 -4.99 10.87
C TYR A 59 -10.15 -4.07 10.14
N TYR A 60 -9.72 -3.43 9.04
CA TYR A 60 -10.57 -2.48 8.30
C TYR A 60 -11.52 -3.19 7.31
N ALA A 61 -11.05 -4.22 6.59
CA ALA A 61 -11.86 -4.99 5.65
C ALA A 61 -12.96 -5.82 6.35
N GLY A 62 -12.75 -6.15 7.63
CA GLY A 62 -13.66 -6.97 8.44
C GLY A 62 -14.46 -6.21 9.49
N SER A 63 -14.48 -4.86 9.50
CA SER A 63 -15.14 -4.04 10.53
C SER A 63 -16.67 -4.13 10.60
N LYS A 64 -17.28 -5.21 10.09
CA LYS A 64 -18.72 -5.51 10.25
C LYS A 64 -18.95 -6.40 11.49
N PRO A 65 -19.78 -5.99 12.46
CA PRO A 65 -20.16 -6.86 13.56
C PRO A 65 -20.86 -8.13 13.04
N GLY A 66 -20.23 -9.29 13.21
CA GLY A 66 -20.85 -10.60 12.95
C GLY A 66 -20.36 -11.36 11.71
N SER A 67 -19.31 -10.92 11.00
CA SER A 67 -18.66 -11.80 10.02
C SER A 67 -17.87 -12.88 10.77
N GLY A 68 -18.45 -14.08 10.83
CA GLY A 68 -17.74 -15.27 11.28
C GLY A 68 -16.61 -15.55 10.28
N GLY A 69 -15.38 -15.20 10.67
CA GLY A 69 -14.23 -15.12 9.78
C GLY A 69 -14.10 -16.27 8.78
N GLN A 70 -14.03 -15.91 7.50
CA GLN A 70 -13.47 -16.71 6.40
C GLN A 70 -12.83 -15.81 5.34
N SER A 71 -11.50 -15.90 5.26
CA SER A 71 -10.57 -15.94 4.11
C SER A 71 -10.74 -15.14 2.79
N ASP A 72 -11.80 -14.37 2.55
CA ASP A 72 -11.97 -13.59 1.29
C ASP A 72 -12.55 -12.17 1.52
N GLU A 73 -12.32 -11.58 2.69
CA GLU A 73 -12.80 -10.22 2.97
C GLU A 73 -12.00 -9.19 2.13
N THR A 74 -12.70 -8.51 1.23
CA THR A 74 -12.22 -7.39 0.41
C THR A 74 -12.52 -6.07 1.12
N MET A 75 -11.61 -5.09 1.01
CA MET A 75 -11.80 -3.77 1.62
C MET A 75 -12.65 -2.87 0.72
N GLN A 76 -13.83 -2.48 1.20
CA GLN A 76 -14.73 -1.59 0.48
C GLN A 76 -14.22 -0.15 0.50
N GLN A 77 -14.66 0.68 -0.46
CA GLN A 77 -14.27 2.09 -0.50
C GLN A 77 -14.55 2.84 0.81
N SER A 78 -15.67 2.54 1.50
CA SER A 78 -15.98 3.15 2.80
C SER A 78 -15.01 2.74 3.91
N GLU A 79 -14.57 1.48 3.92
CA GLU A 79 -13.60 0.97 4.90
C GLU A 79 -12.21 1.57 4.64
N LEU A 80 -11.86 1.79 3.36
CA LEU A 80 -10.66 2.55 3.02
C LEU A 80 -10.73 4.01 3.50
N VAL A 81 -11.90 4.65 3.44
CA VAL A 81 -12.08 6.02 3.95
C VAL A 81 -11.81 6.05 5.46
N ASP A 82 -12.37 5.11 6.22
CA ASP A 82 -12.15 5.01 7.66
C ASP A 82 -10.65 4.83 7.96
N PHE A 83 -9.99 3.87 7.29
CA PHE A 83 -8.54 3.69 7.39
C PHE A 83 -7.75 4.97 7.08
N ALA A 84 -8.06 5.62 5.95
CA ALA A 84 -7.30 6.78 5.48
C ALA A 84 -7.40 7.98 6.42
N LEU A 85 -8.55 8.14 7.09
CA LEU A 85 -8.78 9.17 8.09
C LEU A 85 -8.06 8.83 9.40
N ASP A 86 -8.22 7.60 9.90
CA ASP A 86 -7.66 7.15 11.19
C ASP A 86 -6.13 7.24 11.22
N VAL A 87 -5.45 6.79 10.16
CA VAL A 87 -3.98 6.80 10.11
C VAL A 87 -3.40 8.14 9.63
N GLY A 88 -4.26 9.07 9.21
CA GLY A 88 -3.85 10.40 8.74
C GLY A 88 -3.18 10.39 7.36
N LEU A 89 -3.67 9.57 6.43
CA LEU A 89 -3.28 9.64 5.02
C LEU A 89 -3.72 10.98 4.42
N VAL A 90 -4.92 11.43 4.80
CA VAL A 90 -5.54 12.65 4.32
C VAL A 90 -4.87 13.88 4.94
N THR A 91 -4.43 14.80 4.09
CA THR A 91 -3.82 16.08 4.48
C THR A 91 -4.35 17.21 3.60
N GLU A 92 -4.05 18.47 3.92
CA GLU A 92 -4.42 19.61 3.08
C GLU A 92 -3.84 19.50 1.65
N GLU A 93 -2.57 19.08 1.53
CA GLU A 93 -1.91 18.91 0.23
C GLU A 93 -2.28 17.58 -0.46
N PHE A 94 -2.85 16.63 0.28
CA PHE A 94 -3.26 15.31 -0.22
C PHE A 94 -4.66 14.94 0.30
N PRO A 95 -5.72 15.54 -0.26
CA PRO A 95 -7.09 15.38 0.24
C PRO A 95 -7.65 13.97 -0.05
N LEU A 96 -8.72 13.59 0.66
CA LEU A 96 -9.37 12.28 0.51
C LEU A 96 -9.74 11.94 -0.94
N GLY A 97 -10.19 12.94 -1.72
CA GLY A 97 -10.48 12.74 -3.14
C GLY A 97 -9.31 12.20 -3.96
N ARG A 98 -8.05 12.49 -3.57
CA ARG A 98 -6.87 11.89 -4.22
C ARG A 98 -6.65 10.44 -3.80
N VAL A 99 -6.96 10.09 -2.55
CA VAL A 99 -6.92 8.69 -2.09
C VAL A 99 -7.95 7.86 -2.87
N LEU A 100 -9.18 8.37 -3.01
CA LEU A 100 -10.25 7.71 -3.74
C LEU A 100 -9.95 7.59 -5.25
N ALA A 101 -9.34 8.63 -5.85
CA ALA A 101 -8.91 8.54 -7.25
C ALA A 101 -7.84 7.45 -7.45
N ILE A 102 -6.97 7.20 -6.47
CA ILE A 102 -6.00 6.09 -6.53
C ILE A 102 -6.71 4.75 -6.33
N PHE A 103 -7.66 4.67 -5.41
CA PHE A 103 -8.50 3.47 -5.24
C PHE A 103 -9.17 3.07 -6.55
N ASP A 104 -9.79 4.02 -7.24
CA ASP A 104 -10.45 3.76 -8.53
C ASP A 104 -9.43 3.30 -9.59
N GLN A 105 -8.26 3.96 -9.67
CA GLN A 105 -7.20 3.57 -10.60
C GLN A 105 -6.65 2.16 -10.37
N ILE A 106 -6.57 1.72 -9.11
CA ILE A 106 -6.10 0.39 -8.76
C ILE A 106 -7.17 -0.66 -9.11
N ASN A 107 -8.43 -0.41 -8.75
CA ASN A 107 -9.56 -1.29 -9.10
C ASN A 107 -9.76 -1.43 -10.62
N GLU A 108 -9.51 -0.37 -11.40
CA GLU A 108 -9.58 -0.42 -12.86
C GLU A 108 -8.50 -1.34 -13.48
N ARG A 109 -7.44 -1.64 -12.73
CA ARG A 109 -6.35 -2.55 -13.17
C ARG A 109 -6.59 -3.99 -12.73
N ASP A 110 -7.46 -4.21 -11.76
CA ASP A 110 -7.87 -5.54 -11.36
C ASP A 110 -8.78 -6.19 -12.41
N ALA A 111 -8.65 -7.50 -12.55
CA ALA A 111 -9.40 -8.28 -13.52
C ALA A 111 -10.86 -8.54 -13.09
N ARG A 112 -11.19 -8.43 -11.78
CA ARG A 112 -12.54 -8.68 -11.27
C ARG A 112 -13.42 -7.45 -11.35
N HIS A 113 -12.84 -6.25 -11.21
CA HIS A 113 -13.56 -4.98 -11.20
C HIS A 113 -14.73 -4.95 -10.20
N ASP A 114 -14.59 -5.65 -9.08
CA ASP A 114 -15.63 -5.82 -8.06
C ASP A 114 -15.78 -4.61 -7.12
N ARG A 115 -14.91 -3.60 -7.29
CA ARG A 115 -14.88 -2.31 -6.58
C ARG A 115 -14.53 -2.42 -5.10
N ASP A 116 -13.88 -3.50 -4.70
CA ASP A 116 -13.28 -3.66 -3.39
C ASP A 116 -11.79 -4.02 -3.56
N LEU A 117 -10.94 -3.73 -2.58
CA LEU A 117 -9.53 -4.07 -2.66
C LEU A 117 -9.26 -5.41 -1.99
N GLU A 118 -8.66 -6.35 -2.70
CA GLU A 118 -7.93 -7.46 -2.08
C GLU A 118 -6.66 -6.93 -1.38
N LEU A 119 -6.08 -7.71 -0.46
CA LEU A 119 -4.85 -7.32 0.27
C LEU A 119 -3.71 -6.89 -0.67
N HIS A 120 -3.55 -7.54 -1.82
CA HIS A 120 -2.48 -7.20 -2.78
C HIS A 120 -2.69 -5.83 -3.43
N GLU A 121 -3.95 -5.44 -3.66
CA GLU A 121 -4.32 -4.14 -4.20
C GLU A 121 -4.24 -3.05 -3.14
N PHE A 122 -4.59 -3.37 -1.89
CA PHE A 122 -4.34 -2.49 -0.75
C PHE A 122 -2.85 -2.17 -0.61
N LEU A 123 -1.96 -3.16 -0.76
CA LEU A 123 -0.52 -2.90 -0.77
C LEU A 123 -0.08 -2.05 -1.97
N ASN A 124 -0.64 -2.26 -3.17
CA ASN A 124 -0.37 -1.40 -4.32
C ASN A 124 -0.80 0.05 -4.01
N LEU A 125 -1.99 0.22 -3.44
CA LEU A 125 -2.53 1.51 -3.05
C LEU A 125 -1.60 2.21 -2.05
N LEU A 126 -1.06 1.52 -1.05
CA LEU A 126 -0.11 2.12 -0.11
C LEU A 126 1.16 2.62 -0.80
N VAL A 127 1.71 1.88 -1.77
CA VAL A 127 2.89 2.31 -2.55
C VAL A 127 2.58 3.56 -3.36
N VAL A 128 1.44 3.59 -4.06
CA VAL A 128 1.03 4.73 -4.89
C VAL A 128 0.69 5.95 -4.04
N VAL A 129 -0.08 5.78 -2.97
CA VAL A 129 -0.42 6.84 -2.02
C VAL A 129 0.83 7.41 -1.38
N ALA A 130 1.78 6.58 -0.94
CA ALA A 130 3.02 7.05 -0.36
C ALA A 130 3.76 8.01 -1.31
N PHE A 131 3.92 7.60 -2.58
CA PHE A 131 4.61 8.40 -3.59
C PHE A 131 3.87 9.72 -3.89
N HIS A 132 2.57 9.67 -4.18
CA HIS A 132 1.82 10.87 -4.54
C HIS A 132 1.58 11.81 -3.36
N ARG A 133 1.50 11.29 -2.13
CA ARG A 133 1.43 12.09 -0.91
C ARG A 133 2.76 12.80 -0.61
N ALA A 134 3.88 12.12 -0.80
CA ALA A 134 5.20 12.75 -0.66
C ALA A 134 5.50 13.75 -1.79
N ASN A 135 4.84 13.59 -2.95
CA ASN A 135 5.01 14.43 -4.13
C ASN A 135 3.66 14.98 -4.65
N PRO A 136 2.95 15.86 -3.92
CA PRO A 136 1.59 16.31 -4.30
C PRO A 136 1.50 17.02 -5.65
N ARG A 137 2.62 17.50 -6.18
CA ARG A 137 2.70 18.23 -7.46
C ARG A 137 3.33 17.40 -8.57
N PHE A 138 3.51 16.09 -8.34
CA PHE A 138 4.06 15.19 -9.36
C PHE A 138 3.18 15.19 -10.61
N GLY A 139 3.80 15.34 -11.79
CA GLY A 139 3.11 15.47 -13.08
C GLY A 139 2.69 16.90 -13.45
N GLU A 140 2.81 17.88 -12.54
CA GLU A 140 2.63 19.29 -12.88
C GLU A 140 3.86 19.89 -13.56
N GLN A 141 3.69 21.03 -14.24
CA GLN A 141 4.83 21.78 -14.78
C GLN A 141 5.77 22.22 -13.64
N PRO A 142 7.09 21.95 -13.74
CA PRO A 142 8.04 22.34 -12.71
C PRO A 142 8.00 23.85 -12.47
N THR A 143 7.93 24.24 -11.19
CA THR A 143 8.09 25.65 -10.79
C THR A 143 9.52 25.87 -10.29
N PRO A 144 10.03 27.12 -10.31
CA PRO A 144 11.35 27.43 -9.74
C PRO A 144 11.50 27.07 -8.25
N LYS A 145 10.39 26.86 -7.53
CA LYS A 145 10.35 26.47 -6.12
C LYS A 145 9.97 24.99 -5.92
N ALA A 146 10.02 24.18 -6.98
CA ALA A 146 9.68 22.76 -6.88
C ALA A 146 10.59 22.08 -5.86
N LYS A 147 10.00 21.38 -4.89
CA LYS A 147 10.74 20.52 -3.97
C LYS A 147 11.35 19.36 -4.77
N PRO A 148 12.54 18.86 -4.38
CA PRO A 148 13.08 17.64 -4.97
C PRO A 148 12.09 16.48 -4.84
N LEU A 149 12.06 15.61 -5.85
CA LEU A 149 11.24 14.42 -5.84
C LEU A 149 11.67 13.49 -4.69
N VAL A 150 10.69 12.99 -3.94
CA VAL A 150 10.88 11.92 -2.97
C VAL A 150 10.62 10.58 -3.68
N GLU A 151 11.64 9.72 -3.73
CA GLU A 151 11.56 8.41 -4.39
C GLU A 151 10.64 7.44 -3.66
N VAL A 152 10.11 6.46 -4.41
CA VAL A 152 9.10 5.49 -3.92
C VAL A 152 9.53 4.77 -2.63
N PRO A 153 10.75 4.19 -2.50
CA PRO A 153 11.16 3.53 -1.25
C PRO A 153 11.17 4.49 -0.06
N ARG A 154 11.66 5.71 -0.26
CA ARG A 154 11.74 6.72 0.79
C ARG A 154 10.35 7.16 1.22
N SER A 155 9.45 7.44 0.28
CA SER A 155 8.08 7.84 0.59
C SER A 155 7.31 6.72 1.28
N LEU A 156 7.47 5.46 0.83
CA LEU A 156 6.81 4.31 1.44
C LEU A 156 7.30 4.08 2.86
N LYS A 157 8.62 4.09 3.08
CA LYS A 157 9.21 3.96 4.42
C LYS A 157 8.71 5.05 5.37
N GLN A 158 8.63 6.30 4.91
CA GLN A 158 8.10 7.40 5.69
C GLN A 158 6.62 7.18 6.05
N LEU A 159 5.79 6.78 5.08
CA LEU A 159 4.37 6.51 5.31
C LEU A 159 4.16 5.38 6.33
N LEU A 160 4.85 4.25 6.12
CA LEU A 160 4.76 3.09 7.00
C LEU A 160 5.16 3.43 8.44
N SER A 161 6.33 4.05 8.61
CA SER A 161 6.86 4.34 9.96
C SER A 161 6.11 5.44 10.71
N ALA A 162 5.55 6.44 10.02
CA ALA A 162 4.97 7.60 10.68
C ALA A 162 3.43 7.58 10.77
N GLN A 163 2.77 6.79 9.92
CA GLN A 163 1.30 6.76 9.84
C GLN A 163 0.73 5.36 10.07
N VAL A 164 1.20 4.36 9.31
CA VAL A 164 0.50 3.07 9.21
C VAL A 164 0.88 2.10 10.32
N LEU A 165 2.17 1.90 10.58
CA LEU A 165 2.71 0.90 11.52
C LEU A 165 3.02 1.52 12.88
N ARG A 166 2.17 2.40 13.41
CA ARG A 166 2.47 3.11 14.66
C ARG A 166 2.68 2.10 15.79
N THR A 167 3.94 1.79 16.06
CA THR A 167 4.37 1.15 17.30
C THR A 167 4.23 2.22 18.38
N GLU A 168 3.30 2.00 19.31
CA GLU A 168 3.26 2.82 20.52
C GLU A 168 4.66 2.79 21.15
N SER A 169 5.30 3.96 21.21
CA SER A 169 6.64 4.15 21.75
C SER A 169 6.59 4.26 23.27
#